data_AF-A0A9W7BEJ8-F1
#
_entry.id   AF-A0A9W7BEJ8-F1
#
_cell.length_a   1.000
_cell.length_b   1.000
_cell.length_c   1.000
_cell.angle_alpha   90.00
_cell.angle_beta   90.00
_cell.angle_gamma   90.00
#
_symmetry.space_group_name_H-M   'P 1'
#
loop_
_entity.id
_entity.type
_entity.pdbx_description
1 polymer ?
#
loop_
_entity_poly.entity_id
_entity_poly.type
_entity_poly.pdbx_seq_one_letter_code
_entity_poly.pdbx_strand_id
1 'polypeptide(L)'
;MKKKKADPRKVEVLDACFALGRACNLVRDGEDAKRYFKRAKEGYEEQLGPGSEKALQATYSLIMSTGISRGEKIEKYRALVEKMVGALGEENIVTLMTLNSLGSRLADNGECEEARKVYERCLAGQEKVLGGEHKQTLAIREYSRDMKRSLEKITKELRTVHGI
;
A
#
# COMPACT_ATOMS: atom_id res chain seq x y z
N MET A 1 -12.05 -38.54 -21.65
CA MET A 1 -10.92 -37.61 -21.44
C MET A 1 -10.85 -37.22 -19.96
N LYS A 2 -9.80 -37.62 -19.22
CA LYS A 2 -9.62 -37.17 -17.83
C LYS A 2 -9.16 -35.71 -17.87
N LYS A 3 -9.96 -34.76 -17.36
CA LYS A 3 -9.52 -33.36 -17.15
C LYS A 3 -8.27 -33.40 -16.28
N LYS A 4 -7.09 -33.08 -16.84
CA LYS A 4 -5.85 -32.93 -16.07
C LYS A 4 -6.12 -31.80 -15.08
N LYS A 5 -6.17 -32.10 -13.77
CA LYS A 5 -6.36 -31.07 -12.75
C LYS A 5 -5.28 -30.00 -12.97
N ALA A 6 -5.70 -28.74 -13.02
CA ALA A 6 -4.75 -27.64 -13.09
C ALA A 6 -3.83 -27.73 -11.87
N ASP A 7 -2.52 -27.67 -12.11
CA ASP A 7 -1.55 -27.61 -11.02
C ASP A 7 -1.84 -26.33 -10.21
N PRO A 8 -2.15 -26.45 -8.91
CA PRO A 8 -2.58 -25.33 -8.08
C PRO A 8 -1.50 -24.26 -7.90
N ARG A 9 -0.25 -24.54 -8.27
CA ARG A 9 0.89 -23.62 -8.17
C ARG A 9 1.18 -22.86 -9.46
N LYS A 10 0.51 -23.19 -10.57
CA LYS A 10 0.68 -22.46 -11.83
C LYS A 10 0.30 -21.00 -11.68
N VAL A 11 1.10 -20.12 -12.29
CA VAL A 11 0.93 -18.66 -12.21
C VAL A 11 -0.47 -18.24 -12.64
N GLU A 12 -1.07 -18.88 -13.64
CA GLU A 12 -2.43 -18.57 -14.11
C GLU A 12 -3.51 -18.90 -13.06
N VAL A 13 -3.29 -19.97 -12.26
CA VAL A 13 -4.19 -20.32 -11.15
C VAL A 13 -4.04 -19.30 -10.01
N LEU A 14 -2.83 -18.80 -9.79
CA LEU A 14 -2.56 -17.76 -8.79
C LEU A 14 -3.12 -16.40 -9.21
N ASP A 15 -3.07 -16.07 -10.51
CA ASP A 15 -3.72 -14.89 -11.09
C ASP A 15 -5.24 -14.94 -10.87
N ALA A 16 -5.83 -16.12 -11.09
CA ALA A 16 -7.25 -16.34 -10.79
C ALA A 16 -7.55 -16.20 -9.28
N CYS A 17 -6.69 -16.72 -8.40
CA CYS A 17 -6.84 -16.52 -6.96
C CYS A 17 -6.78 -15.03 -6.60
N PHE A 18 -5.80 -14.28 -7.11
CA PHE A 18 -5.68 -12.86 -6.85
C PHE A 18 -6.91 -12.08 -7.34
N ALA A 19 -7.42 -12.40 -8.52
CA ALA A 19 -8.65 -11.81 -9.06
C ALA A 19 -9.89 -12.12 -8.19
N LEU A 20 -10.03 -13.36 -7.72
CA LEU A 20 -11.09 -13.74 -6.79
C LEU A 20 -10.99 -12.98 -5.47
N GLY A 21 -9.78 -12.81 -4.93
CA GLY A 21 -9.58 -12.01 -3.73
C GLY A 21 -10.07 -10.56 -3.90
N ARG A 22 -9.79 -9.95 -5.07
CA ARG A 22 -10.31 -8.62 -5.41
C ARG A 22 -11.84 -8.60 -5.54
N ALA A 23 -12.44 -9.63 -6.13
CA ALA A 23 -13.89 -9.73 -6.26
C ALA A 23 -14.58 -9.89 -4.88
N CYS A 24 -14.03 -10.71 -4.00
CA CYS A 24 -14.52 -10.88 -2.62
C CYS A 24 -14.54 -9.55 -1.84
N ASN A 25 -13.50 -8.71 -2.01
CA ASN A 25 -13.49 -7.36 -1.41
C ASN A 25 -14.66 -6.49 -1.90
N LEU A 26 -15.08 -6.60 -3.17
CA LEU A 26 -16.21 -5.82 -3.72
C LEU A 26 -17.55 -6.23 -3.11
N VAL A 27 -17.72 -7.52 -2.82
CA VAL A 27 -18.93 -8.06 -2.17
C VAL A 27 -18.84 -8.06 -0.64
N ARG A 28 -17.81 -7.42 -0.07
CA ARG A 28 -17.54 -7.30 1.37
C ARG A 28 -17.35 -8.65 2.09
N ASP A 29 -16.93 -9.67 1.35
CA ASP A 29 -16.50 -10.95 1.92
C ASP A 29 -15.00 -10.90 2.26
N GLY A 30 -14.71 -10.42 3.47
CA GLY A 30 -13.33 -10.21 3.92
C GLY A 30 -12.57 -11.51 4.20
N GLU A 31 -13.24 -12.59 4.59
CA GLU A 31 -12.56 -13.86 4.92
C GLU A 31 -12.12 -14.59 3.66
N ASP A 32 -12.99 -14.67 2.64
CA ASP A 32 -12.61 -15.26 1.36
C ASP A 32 -11.54 -14.41 0.64
N ALA A 33 -11.65 -13.08 0.71
CA ALA A 33 -10.62 -12.20 0.17
C ALA A 33 -9.22 -12.49 0.74
N LYS A 34 -9.11 -12.55 2.08
CA LYS A 34 -7.85 -12.88 2.77
C LYS A 34 -7.33 -14.25 2.33
N ARG A 35 -8.21 -15.25 2.26
CA ARG A 35 -7.83 -16.63 1.87
C ARG A 35 -7.25 -16.67 0.46
N TYR A 36 -7.89 -16.00 -0.50
CA TYR A 36 -7.42 -15.95 -1.87
C TYR A 36 -6.11 -15.17 -2.02
N PHE A 37 -5.97 -14.01 -1.35
CA PHE A 37 -4.73 -13.24 -1.38
C PHE A 37 -3.57 -13.97 -0.72
N LYS A 38 -3.81 -14.67 0.40
CA LYS A 38 -2.80 -15.51 1.06
C LYS A 38 -2.28 -16.58 0.11
N ARG A 39 -3.20 -17.31 -0.55
CA ARG A 39 -2.83 -18.34 -1.53
C ARG A 39 -2.06 -17.77 -2.72
N ALA A 40 -2.51 -16.64 -3.28
CA ALA A 40 -1.82 -15.98 -4.39
C ALA A 40 -0.41 -15.56 -3.97
N LYS A 41 -0.27 -14.93 -2.80
CA LYS A 41 1.02 -14.52 -2.25
C LYS A 41 1.97 -15.70 -2.13
N GLU A 42 1.60 -16.74 -1.38
CA GLU A 42 2.48 -17.90 -1.13
C GLU A 42 2.91 -18.58 -2.43
N GLY A 43 1.98 -18.72 -3.39
CA GLY A 43 2.30 -19.28 -4.69
C GLY A 43 3.24 -18.39 -5.52
N TYR A 44 3.05 -17.07 -5.52
CA TYR A 44 3.97 -16.16 -6.23
C TYR A 44 5.35 -16.16 -5.58
N GLU A 45 5.43 -16.20 -4.25
CA GLU A 45 6.71 -16.28 -3.55
C GLU A 45 7.47 -17.57 -3.91
N GLU A 46 6.77 -18.70 -4.02
CA GLU A 46 7.36 -19.99 -4.41
C GLU A 46 7.80 -20.02 -5.88
N GLN A 47 6.98 -19.52 -6.80
CA GLN A 47 7.21 -19.66 -8.25
C GLN A 47 8.07 -18.55 -8.85
N LEU A 48 7.94 -17.32 -8.34
CA LEU A 48 8.54 -16.11 -8.91
C LEU A 48 9.51 -15.43 -7.94
N GLY A 49 9.62 -15.94 -6.72
CA GLY A 49 10.42 -15.35 -5.66
C GLY A 49 9.69 -14.25 -4.88
N PRO A 50 10.10 -14.01 -3.63
CA PRO A 50 9.41 -13.12 -2.72
C PRO A 50 9.53 -11.63 -3.06
N GLY A 51 10.45 -11.25 -3.95
CA GLY A 51 10.61 -9.89 -4.46
C GLY A 51 9.85 -9.61 -5.77
N SER A 52 9.15 -10.61 -6.33
CA SER A 52 8.38 -10.39 -7.56
C SER A 52 7.24 -9.39 -7.33
N GLU A 53 6.95 -8.57 -8.35
CA GLU A 53 5.87 -7.57 -8.28
C GLU A 53 4.53 -8.21 -7.88
N LYS A 54 4.22 -9.38 -8.45
CA LYS A 54 3.00 -10.15 -8.12
C LYS A 54 2.94 -10.57 -6.64
N ALA A 55 4.04 -11.07 -6.07
CA ALA A 55 4.08 -11.45 -4.65
C ALA A 55 3.93 -10.23 -3.72
N LEU A 56 4.57 -9.12 -4.07
CA LEU A 56 4.50 -7.87 -3.31
C LEU A 56 3.10 -7.24 -3.39
N GLN A 57 2.47 -7.25 -4.56
CA GLN A 57 1.09 -6.78 -4.75
C GLN A 57 0.06 -7.67 -4.03
N ALA A 58 0.27 -8.99 -4.02
CA ALA A 58 -0.55 -9.92 -3.23
C ALA A 58 -0.39 -9.65 -1.72
N THR A 59 0.82 -9.34 -1.27
CA THR A 59 1.10 -8.96 0.13
C THR A 59 0.38 -7.66 0.51
N TYR A 60 0.44 -6.63 -0.33
CA TYR A 60 -0.33 -5.38 -0.16
C TYR A 60 -1.82 -5.65 0.05
N SER A 61 -2.39 -6.45 -0.86
CA SER A 61 -3.83 -6.75 -0.88
C SER A 61 -4.24 -7.57 0.34
N LEU A 62 -3.39 -8.50 0.77
CA LEU A 62 -3.59 -9.26 2.00
C LEU A 62 -3.61 -8.33 3.23
N ILE A 63 -2.61 -7.44 3.40
CA ILE A 63 -2.56 -6.47 4.51
C ILE A 63 -3.79 -5.56 4.50
N MET A 64 -4.25 -5.14 3.32
CA MET A 64 -5.45 -4.32 3.20
C MET A 64 -6.68 -5.07 3.73
N SER A 65 -6.87 -6.32 3.29
CA SER A 65 -8.03 -7.16 3.61
C SER A 65 -8.04 -7.67 5.07
N THR A 66 -6.91 -7.66 5.78
CA THR A 66 -6.85 -8.16 7.16
C THR A 66 -7.58 -7.24 8.14
N GLY A 67 -8.16 -7.84 9.19
CA GLY A 67 -8.80 -7.13 10.31
C GLY A 67 -7.83 -6.77 11.44
N ILE A 68 -6.52 -6.71 11.18
CA ILE A 68 -5.51 -6.35 12.18
C ILE A 68 -5.67 -4.91 12.66
N SER A 69 -5.08 -4.59 13.80
CA SER A 69 -5.13 -3.25 14.39
C SER A 69 -4.52 -2.20 13.45
N ARG A 70 -4.92 -0.92 13.63
CA ARG A 70 -4.37 0.20 12.84
C ARG A 70 -2.84 0.27 12.93
N GLY A 71 -2.29 0.19 14.14
CA GLY A 71 -0.84 0.20 14.37
C GLY A 71 -0.12 -0.98 13.71
N GLU A 72 -0.64 -2.21 13.86
CA GLU A 72 -0.03 -3.37 13.20
C GLU A 72 -0.09 -3.26 11.67
N LYS A 73 -1.16 -2.67 11.14
CA LYS A 73 -1.32 -2.43 9.71
C LYS A 73 -0.27 -1.43 9.19
N ILE A 74 0.00 -0.35 9.92
CA ILE A 74 1.06 0.63 9.61
C ILE A 74 2.41 -0.06 9.54
N GLU A 75 2.78 -0.85 10.56
CA GLU A 75 4.06 -1.54 10.59
C GLU A 75 4.24 -2.54 9.44
N LYS A 76 3.17 -3.27 9.10
CA LYS A 76 3.21 -4.16 7.92
C LYS A 76 3.36 -3.40 6.60
N TYR A 77 2.71 -2.23 6.45
CA TYR A 77 2.90 -1.39 5.27
C TYR A 77 4.31 -0.80 5.20
N ARG A 78 4.87 -0.37 6.34
CA ARG A 78 6.24 0.15 6.45
C ARG A 78 7.25 -0.91 5.96
N ALA A 79 7.16 -2.13 6.50
CA ALA A 79 8.00 -3.25 6.06
C ALA A 79 7.79 -3.62 4.58
N LEU A 80 6.56 -3.55 4.07
CA LEU A 80 6.26 -3.84 2.67
C LEU A 80 6.87 -2.79 1.73
N VAL A 81 6.80 -1.50 2.08
CA VAL A 81 7.40 -0.42 1.28
C VAL A 81 8.91 -0.63 1.16
N GLU A 82 9.62 -0.89 2.25
CA GLU A 82 11.07 -1.12 2.21
C GLU A 82 11.43 -2.30 1.28
N LYS A 83 10.65 -3.38 1.35
CA LYS A 83 10.83 -4.54 0.46
C LYS A 83 10.54 -4.19 -1.01
N MET A 84 9.50 -3.40 -1.28
CA MET A 84 9.16 -2.95 -2.64
C MET A 84 10.19 -1.99 -3.22
N VAL A 85 10.70 -1.05 -2.41
CA VAL A 85 11.77 -0.13 -2.82
C VAL A 85 13.02 -0.92 -3.20
N GLY A 86 13.43 -1.89 -2.38
CA GLY A 86 14.60 -2.71 -2.65
C GLY A 86 14.47 -3.63 -3.87
N ALA A 87 13.26 -4.13 -4.16
CA ALA A 87 13.04 -5.11 -5.23
C ALA A 87 12.59 -4.49 -6.57
N LEU A 88 11.79 -3.42 -6.53
CA LEU A 88 11.13 -2.81 -7.70
C LEU A 88 11.57 -1.36 -7.95
N GLY A 89 12.18 -0.71 -6.95
CA GLY A 89 12.53 0.70 -6.97
C GLY A 89 11.43 1.63 -6.42
N GLU A 90 11.85 2.83 -6.05
CA GLU A 90 10.99 3.88 -5.47
C GLU A 90 9.90 4.36 -6.45
N GLU A 91 10.21 4.36 -7.75
CA GLU A 91 9.35 4.88 -8.83
C GLU A 91 8.39 3.82 -9.41
N ASN A 92 8.44 2.57 -8.93
CA ASN A 92 7.46 1.56 -9.37
C ASN A 92 6.04 1.94 -8.92
N ILE A 93 5.06 1.81 -9.81
CA ILE A 93 3.67 2.22 -9.56
C ILE A 93 3.06 1.50 -8.34
N VAL A 94 3.40 0.22 -8.13
CA VAL A 94 2.92 -0.56 -6.99
C VAL A 94 3.57 -0.07 -5.68
N THR A 95 4.85 0.30 -5.71
CA THR A 95 5.55 0.95 -4.59
C THR A 95 4.87 2.27 -4.22
N LEU A 96 4.62 3.15 -5.21
CA LEU A 96 3.99 4.45 -5.01
C LEU A 96 2.56 4.32 -4.45
N MET A 97 1.77 3.36 -4.94
CA MET A 97 0.43 3.08 -4.39
C MET A 97 0.49 2.63 -2.92
N THR A 98 1.51 1.85 -2.57
CA THR A 98 1.72 1.37 -1.20
C THR A 98 2.18 2.50 -0.27
N LEU A 99 3.07 3.38 -0.73
CA LEU A 99 3.47 4.61 -0.03
C LEU A 99 2.25 5.50 0.26
N ASN A 100 1.39 5.74 -0.75
CA ASN A 100 0.16 6.51 -0.56
C ASN A 100 -0.76 5.87 0.50
N SER A 101 -0.88 4.55 0.49
CA SER A 101 -1.70 3.80 1.47
C SER A 101 -1.13 3.83 2.89
N LEU A 102 0.21 3.93 3.03
CA LEU A 102 0.90 4.12 4.30
C LEU A 102 0.69 5.56 4.81
N GLY A 103 0.89 6.56 3.96
CA GLY A 103 0.68 7.97 4.31
C GLY A 103 -0.73 8.25 4.82
N SER A 104 -1.76 7.68 4.17
CA SER A 104 -3.15 7.80 4.60
C SER A 104 -3.38 7.17 5.97
N ARG A 105 -2.78 6.01 6.24
CA ARG A 105 -2.94 5.32 7.54
C ARG A 105 -2.23 6.03 8.69
N LEU A 106 -1.04 6.58 8.42
CA LEU A 106 -0.33 7.41 9.37
C LEU A 106 -1.14 8.67 9.71
N ALA A 107 -1.74 9.32 8.70
CA ALA A 107 -2.61 10.47 8.90
C ALA A 107 -3.85 10.12 9.75
N ASP A 108 -4.52 9.00 9.44
CA ASP A 108 -5.67 8.49 10.21
C ASP A 108 -5.29 8.10 11.66
N ASN A 109 -4.02 7.80 11.91
CA ASN A 109 -3.48 7.49 13.24
C ASN A 109 -2.94 8.74 13.98
N GLY A 110 -3.01 9.93 13.37
CA GLY A 110 -2.53 11.19 13.94
C GLY A 110 -1.02 11.41 13.83
N GLU A 111 -0.30 10.54 13.10
CA GLU A 111 1.15 10.61 12.89
C GLU A 111 1.49 11.57 11.74
N CYS A 112 1.01 12.82 11.84
CA CYS A 112 1.05 13.81 10.76
C CYS A 112 2.46 14.08 10.20
N GLU A 113 3.49 14.11 11.04
CA GLU A 113 4.85 14.39 10.58
C GLU A 113 5.45 13.24 9.77
N GLU A 114 5.13 12.00 10.12
CA GLU A 114 5.56 10.85 9.33
C GLU A 114 4.75 10.71 8.04
N ALA A 115 3.42 10.87 8.14
CA ALA A 115 2.54 10.88 6.98
C ALA A 115 2.99 11.91 5.93
N ARG A 116 3.40 13.11 6.36
CA ARG A 116 3.96 14.14 5.48
C ARG A 116 5.19 13.64 4.72
N LYS A 117 6.17 13.06 5.41
CA LYS A 117 7.41 12.53 4.79
C LYS A 117 7.11 11.43 3.78
N VAL A 118 6.16 10.55 4.11
CA VAL A 118 5.73 9.47 3.20
C VAL A 118 5.04 10.04 1.96
N TYR A 119 4.16 11.03 2.12
CA TYR A 119 3.52 11.68 0.98
C TYR A 119 4.49 12.48 0.11
N GLU A 120 5.51 13.11 0.68
CA GLU A 120 6.58 13.79 -0.08
C GLU A 120 7.37 12.80 -0.94
N ARG A 121 7.76 11.65 -0.38
CA ARG A 121 8.39 10.56 -1.15
C ARG A 121 7.49 10.09 -2.30
N CYS A 122 6.20 9.87 -2.00
CA CYS A 122 5.24 9.40 -2.99
C CYS A 122 5.01 10.44 -4.11
N LEU A 123 4.88 11.72 -3.76
CA LEU A 123 4.68 12.81 -4.71
C LEU A 123 5.85 12.92 -5.68
N ALA A 124 7.09 12.88 -5.16
CA ALA A 124 8.29 12.97 -5.99
C ALA A 124 8.36 11.84 -7.03
N GLY A 125 7.98 10.62 -6.67
CA GLY A 125 7.90 9.50 -7.61
C GLY A 125 6.74 9.62 -8.59
N GLN A 126 5.54 10.00 -8.13
CA GLN A 126 4.38 10.18 -9.01
C GLN A 126 4.56 11.30 -10.02
N GLU A 127 5.19 12.41 -9.65
CA GLU A 127 5.50 13.51 -10.58
C GLU A 127 6.40 13.05 -11.72
N LYS A 128 7.37 12.18 -11.46
CA LYS A 128 8.25 11.62 -12.50
C LYS A 128 7.55 10.61 -13.39
N VAL A 129 6.75 9.71 -12.81
CA VAL A 129 6.17 8.56 -13.52
C VAL A 129 4.88 8.92 -14.26
N LEU A 130 4.02 9.72 -13.63
CA LEU A 130 2.67 10.05 -14.12
C LEU A 130 2.54 11.51 -14.57
N GLY A 131 3.49 12.37 -14.18
CA GLY A 131 3.42 13.81 -14.41
C GLY A 131 2.69 14.57 -13.29
N GLY A 132 2.98 15.87 -13.21
CA GLY A 132 2.48 16.77 -12.17
C GLY A 132 0.97 17.08 -12.21
N GLU A 133 0.34 16.86 -13.38
CA GLU A 133 -1.09 17.13 -13.64
C GLU A 133 -1.97 15.87 -13.52
N HIS A 134 -1.36 14.70 -13.27
CA HIS A 134 -2.12 13.48 -13.10
C HIS A 134 -2.97 13.54 -11.82
N LYS A 135 -4.23 13.06 -11.89
CA LYS A 135 -5.20 13.17 -10.80
C LYS A 135 -4.68 12.62 -9.46
N GLN A 136 -3.94 11.52 -9.47
CA GLN A 136 -3.35 10.96 -8.26
C GLN A 136 -2.26 11.87 -7.67
N THR A 137 -1.38 12.41 -8.52
CA THR A 137 -0.32 13.35 -8.13
C THR A 137 -0.92 14.61 -7.49
N LEU A 138 -1.99 15.14 -8.08
CA LEU A 138 -2.73 16.29 -7.55
C LEU A 138 -3.33 16.01 -6.16
N ALA A 139 -3.94 14.84 -5.97
CA ALA A 139 -4.50 14.46 -4.67
C ALA A 139 -3.44 14.34 -3.57
N ILE A 140 -2.29 13.70 -3.87
CA ILE A 140 -1.19 13.60 -2.89
C ILE A 140 -0.62 14.99 -2.55
N ARG A 141 -0.52 15.87 -3.54
CA ARG A 141 -0.08 17.26 -3.34
C ARG A 141 -1.03 18.02 -2.42
N GLU A 142 -2.33 17.81 -2.56
CA GLU A 142 -3.34 18.40 -1.67
C GLU A 142 -3.19 17.89 -0.24
N TYR A 143 -3.13 16.56 -0.04
CA TYR A 143 -2.96 15.97 1.29
C TYR A 143 -1.69 16.45 2.00
N SER A 144 -0.56 16.51 1.27
CA SER A 144 0.71 17.00 1.83
C SER A 144 0.60 18.48 2.25
N ARG A 145 -0.06 19.31 1.44
CA ARG A 145 -0.27 20.73 1.73
C ARG A 145 -1.13 20.95 2.98
N ASP A 146 -2.22 20.21 3.11
CA ASP A 146 -3.14 20.34 4.25
C ASP A 146 -2.49 19.89 5.56
N MET A 147 -1.66 18.84 5.48
CA MET A 147 -0.89 18.37 6.63
C MET A 147 0.13 19.41 7.08
N LYS A 148 0.85 20.02 6.13
CA LYS A 148 1.80 21.09 6.43
C LYS A 148 1.13 22.27 7.13
N ARG A 149 -0.02 22.73 6.63
CA ARG A 149 -0.82 23.80 7.27
C ARG A 149 -1.26 23.43 8.69
N SER A 150 -1.66 22.17 8.89
CA SER A 150 -2.09 21.67 10.20
C SER A 150 -0.94 21.64 11.20
N LEU A 151 0.23 21.17 10.79
CA LEU A 151 1.45 21.17 11.61
C LEU A 151 1.92 22.59 11.94
N GLU A 152 1.86 23.53 10.99
CA GLU A 152 2.19 24.94 11.23
C GLU A 152 1.24 25.57 12.26
N LYS A 153 -0.06 25.29 12.19
CA LYS A 153 -1.05 25.76 13.16
C LYS A 153 -0.76 25.21 14.56
N ILE A 154 -0.57 23.90 14.69
CA ILE A 154 -0.22 23.26 15.97
C ILE A 154 1.09 23.85 16.54
N THR A 155 2.11 24.03 15.69
CA THR A 155 3.39 24.62 16.12
C THR A 155 3.20 26.04 16.67
N LYS A 156 2.37 26.86 16.00
CA LYS A 156 2.06 28.23 16.44
C LYS A 156 1.28 28.25 17.76
N GLU A 157 0.29 27.38 17.91
CA GLU A 157 -0.48 27.23 19.14
C GLU A 157 0.43 26.80 20.31
N LEU A 158 1.31 25.83 20.09
CA LEU A 158 2.29 25.41 21.10
C LEU A 158 3.23 26.54 21.52
N ARG A 159 3.74 27.35 20.58
CA ARG A 159 4.55 28.54 20.91
C ARG A 159 3.78 29.56 21.73
N THR A 160 2.51 29.78 21.38
CA THR A 160 1.64 30.73 22.08
C THR A 160 1.33 30.25 23.51
N VAL A 161 1.10 28.95 23.71
CA VAL A 161 0.83 28.35 25.03
C VAL A 161 2.09 28.30 25.90
N HIS A 162 3.27 28.05 25.32
CA HIS A 162 4.52 27.91 26.06
C HIS A 162 5.34 29.21 26.15
N GLY A 163 4.88 30.31 25.55
CA GLY A 163 5.54 31.63 25.63
C GLY A 163 6.95 31.68 25.02
N ILE A 164 7.23 30.85 24.02
CA ILE A 164 8.52 30.79 23.30
C ILE A 164 8.39 31.45 21.93
#